data_AF-A0A1G9NXM2-F1
#
_entry.id   AF-A0A1G9NXM2-F1
#
_cell.length_a   1.000
_cell.length_b   1.000
_cell.length_c   1.000
_cell.angle_alpha   90.00
_cell.angle_beta   90.00
_cell.angle_gamma   90.00
#
_symmetry.space_group_name_H-M   'P 1'
#
loop_
_entity.id
_entity.type
_entity.pdbx_description
1 polymer ?
#
loop_
_entity_poly.entity_id
_entity_poly.type
_entity_poly.pdbx_seq_one_letter_code
_entity_poly.pdbx_strand_id
1 'polypeptide(L)' 'MLKTLVARVLMAVVLVTPVVMMFGPVVPPGVSWT' A
#
# COMPACT_ATOMS: atom_id res chain seq x y z
N MET A 1 6.78 -20.89 10.40
CA MET A 1 5.40 -20.44 10.16
C MET A 1 5.32 -18.91 10.04
N LEU A 2 5.52 -18.14 11.12
CA LEU A 2 5.35 -16.67 11.12
C LEU A 2 6.30 -15.92 10.16
N LYS A 3 7.59 -16.27 10.12
CA LYS A 3 8.59 -15.62 9.25
C LYS A 3 8.21 -15.70 7.76
N THR A 4 7.66 -16.84 7.34
CA THR A 4 7.20 -17.07 5.96
C THR A 4 5.95 -16.25 5.63
N LEU A 5 5.03 -16.10 6.59
CA LEU A 5 3.84 -15.26 6.43
C LEU A 5 4.24 -13.79 6.29
N VAL A 6 5.12 -13.30 7.16
CA VAL A 6 5.64 -11.92 7.12
C VAL A 6 6.32 -11.65 5.77
N ALA A 7 7.14 -12.57 5.29
CA ALA A 7 7.78 -12.45 3.97
C ALA A 7 6.76 -12.35 2.83
N ARG A 8 5.69 -13.16 2.86
CA ARG A 8 4.61 -13.12 1.85
C ARG A 8 3.82 -11.82 1.89
N VAL A 9 3.52 -11.32 3.10
CA VAL A 9 2.80 -10.06 3.29
C VAL A 9 3.64 -8.88 2.78
N LEU A 10 4.93 -8.82 3.14
CA LEU A 10 5.82 -7.76 2.66
C LEU A 10 5.96 -7.78 1.13
N MET A 11 6.06 -8.96 0.54
CA MET A 11 6.14 -9.11 -0.92
C MET A 11 4.86 -8.62 -1.60
N ALA A 12 3.69 -8.94 -1.04
CA ALA A 12 2.41 -8.43 -1.53
C ALA A 12 2.30 -6.90 -1.42
N VAL A 13 2.73 -6.31 -0.31
CA VAL A 13 2.71 -4.85 -0.11
C VAL A 13 3.59 -4.14 -1.15
N VAL A 14 4.79 -4.65 -1.39
CA VAL A 14 5.72 -4.07 -2.39
C VAL A 14 5.13 -4.11 -3.80
N LEU A 15 4.41 -5.18 -4.15
CA LEU A 15 3.75 -5.29 -5.47
C LEU A 15 2.54 -4.36 -5.62
N VAL A 16 1.77 -4.12 -4.55
CA VAL A 16 0.56 -3.28 -4.58
C VAL A 16 0.89 -1.78 -4.48
N THR A 17 1.98 -1.43 -3.78
CA THR A 17 2.41 -0.03 -3.60
C THR A 17 2.51 0.80 -4.89
N PRO A 18 3.16 0.33 -5.99
CA PRO A 18 3.25 1.12 -7.23
C PRO A 18 1.89 1.30 -7.90
N VAL A 19 0.98 0.33 -7.76
CA VAL A 19 -0.40 0.42 -8.26
C VAL A 19 -1.12 1.55 -7.54
N VAL A 20 -1.04 1.59 -6.21
CA VAL A 20 -1.64 2.65 -5.38
C VAL A 20 -1.04 4.02 -5.69
N MET A 21 0.27 4.11 -5.95
CA MET A 21 0.91 5.36 -6.35
C MET A 21 0.50 5.81 -7.76
N MET A 22 0.33 4.88 -8.70
CA MET A 22 -0.05 5.19 -10.09
C MET A 22 -1.49 5.67 -10.22
N PHE A 23 -2.42 5.11 -9.43
CA PHE A 23 -3.81 5.57 -9.40
C PHE A 23 -4.01 6.83 -8.55
N GLY A 24 -2.94 7.36 -7.98
CA GLY A 24 -2.96 8.49 -7.07
C GLY A 24 -3.70 8.16 -5.76
N PRO A 25 -3.54 8.99 -4.72
CA PRO A 25 -4.41 8.89 -3.57
C PRO A 25 -5.85 9.13 -4.07
N VAL A 26 -6.76 8.16 -3.80
CA VAL A 26 -8.22 8.37 -3.92
C VAL A 26 -8.67 9.61 -3.14
N VAL A 27 -7.84 10.03 -2.18
CA VAL A 27 -7.94 11.27 -1.41
C VAL A 27 -7.15 12.37 -2.12
N PRO A 28 -7.82 13.39 -2.68
CA PRO A 28 -7.15 14.53 -3.28
C PRO A 28 -6.15 15.18 -2.30
N PRO A 29 -4.98 15.63 -2.77
CA PRO A 29 -4.11 16.48 -1.96
C PRO A 29 -4.91 17.74 -1.57
N GLY A 30 -5.23 17.86 -0.28
CA GLY A 30 -6.09 18.94 0.24
C GLY A 30 -7.31 18.48 1.04
N VAL A 31 -7.65 17.18 1.06
CA VAL A 31 -8.64 16.65 2.02
C VAL A 31 -7.94 16.46 3.37
N SER A 32 -7.81 17.56 4.10
CA SER A 32 -7.60 17.52 5.54
C SER A 32 -8.89 16.97 6.15
N TRP A 33 -8.79 15.98 7.05
CA TRP A 33 -9.89 15.49 7.86
C TRP A 33 -10.35 16.64 8.79
N THR A 34 -11.23 17.49 8.28
CA THR A 34 -11.99 18.47 9.06
C THR A 34 -13.37 17.91 9.33
#